data_AF-A0A8H8C2P2-F1
#
_entry.id   AF-A0A8H8C2P2-F1
#
_cell.length_a   1.000
_cell.length_b   1.000
_cell.length_c   1.000
_cell.angle_alpha   90.00
_cell.angle_beta   90.00
_cell.angle_gamma   90.00
#
_symmetry.space_group_name_H-M   'P 1'
#
loop_
_entity.id
_entity.type
_entity.pdbx_description
1 polymer ?
#
loop_
_entity_poly.entity_id
_entity_poly.type
_entity_poly.pdbx_seq_one_letter_code
_entity_poly.pdbx_strand_id
1 'polypeptide(L)'
;MKCSTVASVVALLAAPALSAPTDIKYGPPKGGWESVDYPKGTGENLEHYPAPPGGWENVDYPKGTGENLDYYPPPKGGWESVNYPPGTGEGKKDDEKEFTSTFHVTAVGAEVRNGTVSVPGPKEAVGYFNYGINSKTDKICWEITLLNVAGTYQSPAKTATHVHEGARGASGPPRLAFPNPVGDDKKRVSTGCMTGPFTTGINGPNGQDTGTGFKLSQIEANPAGFFTDAHTNLFPLGVVRGQLA
;
A
#
# COMPACT_ATOMS: atom_id res chain seq x y z
N MET A 1 -45.71 -14.26 -63.91
CA MET A 1 -45.37 -15.49 -63.15
C MET A 1 -43.90 -15.41 -62.80
N LYS A 2 -43.39 -15.54 -61.58
CA LYS A 2 -43.90 -15.60 -60.20
C LYS A 2 -42.76 -15.02 -59.35
N CYS A 3 -43.08 -14.18 -58.36
CA CYS A 3 -42.15 -13.84 -57.29
C CYS A 3 -41.79 -15.10 -56.50
N SER A 4 -40.53 -15.28 -56.14
CA SER A 4 -40.15 -16.07 -54.97
C SER A 4 -38.84 -15.53 -54.39
N THR A 5 -39.03 -14.73 -53.34
CA THR A 5 -38.04 -14.34 -52.34
C THR A 5 -37.42 -15.59 -51.71
N VAL A 6 -36.09 -15.73 -51.77
CA VAL A 6 -35.38 -16.74 -50.99
C VAL A 6 -35.13 -16.14 -49.61
N ALA A 7 -35.90 -16.59 -48.62
CA ALA A 7 -35.67 -16.30 -47.22
C ALA A 7 -34.48 -17.12 -46.73
N SER A 8 -33.35 -16.46 -46.46
CA SER A 8 -32.25 -17.09 -45.72
C SER A 8 -32.64 -17.16 -44.24
N VAL A 9 -32.89 -18.39 -43.77
CA VAL A 9 -33.04 -18.69 -42.34
C VAL A 9 -31.67 -18.54 -41.69
N VAL A 10 -31.48 -17.44 -40.96
CA VAL A 10 -30.33 -17.27 -40.06
C VAL A 10 -30.60 -18.13 -38.83
N ALA A 11 -29.88 -19.24 -38.71
CA ALA A 11 -29.81 -19.99 -37.46
C ALA A 11 -29.00 -19.17 -36.45
N LEU A 12 -29.69 -18.50 -35.52
CA LEU A 12 -29.09 -17.91 -34.33
C LEU A 12 -28.60 -19.05 -33.42
N LEU A 13 -27.32 -19.39 -33.55
CA LEU A 13 -26.60 -20.12 -32.51
C LEU A 13 -26.32 -19.13 -31.37
N ALA A 14 -27.20 -19.13 -30.37
CA ALA A 14 -26.95 -18.44 -29.11
C ALA A 14 -25.79 -19.15 -28.41
N ALA A 15 -24.60 -18.56 -28.46
CA ALA A 15 -23.52 -18.92 -27.55
C ALA A 15 -23.93 -18.47 -26.14
N PRO A 16 -23.94 -19.34 -25.12
CA PRO A 16 -24.14 -18.90 -23.76
C PRO A 16 -22.97 -17.98 -23.39
N ALA A 17 -23.29 -16.71 -23.13
CA ALA A 17 -22.38 -15.82 -22.44
C ALA A 17 -22.09 -16.46 -21.07
N LEU A 18 -20.89 -16.99 -20.89
CA LEU A 18 -20.32 -17.21 -19.57
C LEU A 18 -20.06 -15.83 -18.98
N SER A 19 -21.12 -15.24 -18.45
CA SER A 19 -21.07 -14.15 -17.48
C SER A 19 -20.14 -14.59 -16.35
N ALA A 20 -19.15 -13.74 -16.04
CA ALA A 20 -18.39 -13.85 -14.80
C ALA A 20 -19.38 -14.03 -13.62
N PRO A 21 -19.04 -14.80 -12.57
CA PRO A 21 -19.89 -14.87 -11.39
C PRO A 21 -20.15 -13.44 -10.89
N THR A 22 -21.39 -13.01 -11.01
CA THR A 22 -21.88 -11.75 -10.45
C THR A 22 -21.82 -11.85 -8.94
N ASP A 23 -21.08 -10.95 -8.29
CA ASP A 23 -21.04 -10.81 -6.84
C ASP A 23 -22.45 -10.85 -6.26
N ILE A 24 -22.75 -11.86 -5.44
CA ILE A 24 -23.96 -11.88 -4.63
C ILE A 24 -23.74 -10.88 -3.50
N LYS A 25 -24.26 -9.66 -3.65
CA LYS A 25 -24.27 -8.66 -2.58
C LYS A 25 -25.49 -8.90 -1.68
N TYR A 26 -25.23 -9.41 -0.48
CA TYR A 26 -26.23 -9.41 0.59
C TYR A 26 -26.35 -8.00 1.18
N GLY A 27 -27.58 -7.48 1.26
CA GLY A 27 -27.91 -6.27 2.01
C GLY A 27 -28.21 -6.60 3.47
N PRO A 28 -27.93 -5.68 4.43
CA PRO A 28 -28.27 -5.86 5.84
C PRO A 28 -29.79 -5.98 6.06
N PRO A 29 -30.29 -6.81 6.99
CA PRO A 29 -31.69 -6.80 7.38
C PRO A 29 -32.05 -5.43 7.98
N LYS A 30 -33.28 -4.96 7.77
CA LYS A 30 -33.72 -3.66 8.30
C LYS A 30 -33.81 -3.81 9.84
N GLY A 31 -33.22 -2.83 10.54
CA GLY A 31 -32.68 -2.95 11.90
C GLY A 31 -31.14 -2.89 11.94
N GLY A 32 -30.47 -3.21 10.82
CA GLY A 32 -29.02 -3.22 10.68
C GLY A 32 -28.34 -4.32 11.50
N TRP A 33 -27.13 -4.73 11.12
CA TRP A 33 -26.36 -5.77 11.83
C TRP A 33 -26.05 -5.43 13.30
N GLU A 34 -26.32 -4.19 13.73
CA GLU A 34 -26.09 -3.68 15.08
C GLU A 34 -27.27 -3.90 16.05
N SER A 35 -28.43 -4.39 15.59
CA SER A 35 -29.51 -4.82 16.51
C SER A 35 -29.27 -6.21 17.11
N VAL A 36 -28.11 -6.82 16.83
CA VAL A 36 -27.71 -8.16 17.28
C VAL A 36 -26.68 -8.02 18.40
N ASP A 37 -27.05 -8.47 19.59
CA ASP A 37 -26.12 -8.55 20.72
C ASP A 37 -25.15 -9.73 20.49
N TYR A 38 -23.93 -9.44 20.03
CA TYR A 38 -22.94 -10.47 19.75
C TYR A 38 -22.28 -10.96 21.05
N PRO A 39 -22.23 -12.29 21.29
CA PRO A 39 -21.44 -12.84 22.38
C PRO A 39 -19.96 -12.47 22.23
N LYS A 40 -19.29 -12.16 23.34
CA LYS A 40 -17.86 -11.81 23.34
C LYS A 40 -17.02 -12.83 22.55
N GLY A 41 -16.27 -12.34 21.56
CA GLY A 41 -15.33 -13.14 20.77
C GLY A 41 -15.76 -13.42 19.33
N THR A 42 -16.98 -13.06 18.94
CA THR A 42 -17.43 -13.16 17.54
C THR A 42 -17.58 -11.77 16.95
N GLY A 43 -16.51 -11.28 16.30
CA GLY A 43 -16.67 -10.14 15.38
C GLY A 43 -15.46 -9.26 15.08
N GLU A 44 -14.37 -9.36 15.82
CA GLU A 44 -13.18 -8.56 15.51
C GLU A 44 -12.24 -9.32 14.56
N ASN A 45 -12.04 -8.75 13.36
CA ASN A 45 -11.09 -9.15 12.30
C ASN A 45 -11.39 -10.45 11.52
N LEU A 46 -12.60 -10.60 10.97
CA LEU A 46 -12.86 -11.58 9.91
C LEU A 46 -13.57 -10.93 8.72
N GLU A 47 -13.16 -11.31 7.51
CA GLU A 47 -13.76 -10.87 6.23
C GLU A 47 -15.22 -11.35 6.06
N HIS A 48 -15.67 -12.31 6.89
CA HIS A 48 -17.07 -12.77 7.01
C HIS A 48 -17.39 -13.29 8.43
N TYR A 49 -18.62 -13.06 8.90
CA TYR A 49 -19.11 -13.50 10.21
C TYR A 49 -19.73 -14.91 10.15
N PRO A 50 -19.24 -15.89 10.92
CA PRO A 50 -19.89 -17.19 11.04
C PRO A 50 -21.13 -17.11 11.96
N ALA A 51 -22.15 -17.91 11.64
CA ALA A 51 -23.40 -18.01 12.42
C ALA A 51 -23.14 -18.53 13.85
N PRO A 52 -23.88 -18.04 14.87
CA PRO A 52 -23.71 -18.49 16.24
C PRO A 52 -24.19 -19.94 16.44
N PRO A 53 -23.67 -20.66 17.46
CA PRO A 53 -24.07 -22.04 17.75
C PRO A 53 -25.57 -22.13 18.03
N GLY A 54 -26.32 -22.82 17.15
CA GLY A 54 -27.77 -22.98 17.24
C GLY A 54 -28.60 -22.25 16.16
N GLY A 55 -27.96 -21.48 15.28
CA GLY A 55 -28.60 -20.88 14.10
C GLY A 55 -29.40 -19.59 14.38
N TRP A 56 -29.61 -18.80 13.33
CA TRP A 56 -30.20 -17.45 13.37
C TRP A 56 -31.70 -17.40 13.67
N GLU A 57 -32.34 -18.55 13.77
CA GLU A 57 -33.78 -18.71 13.91
C GLU A 57 -34.30 -18.36 15.32
N ASN A 58 -33.40 -18.10 16.28
CA ASN A 58 -33.73 -17.89 17.69
C ASN A 58 -33.56 -16.44 18.18
N VAL A 59 -33.41 -15.45 17.29
CA VAL A 59 -33.24 -14.03 17.63
C VAL A 59 -34.51 -13.24 17.31
N ASP A 60 -35.05 -12.49 18.28
CA ASP A 60 -36.38 -11.85 18.20
C ASP A 60 -36.28 -10.32 18.02
N TYR A 61 -36.81 -9.78 16.90
CA TYR A 61 -36.66 -8.36 16.52
C TYR A 61 -37.93 -7.50 16.77
N PRO A 62 -37.81 -6.17 17.02
CA PRO A 62 -38.95 -5.28 17.19
C PRO A 62 -39.79 -5.13 15.91
N LYS A 63 -41.12 -5.14 16.04
CA LYS A 63 -42.04 -5.07 14.89
C LYS A 63 -42.02 -3.71 14.19
N GLY A 64 -41.76 -3.72 12.87
CA GLY A 64 -41.94 -2.57 11.97
C GLY A 64 -40.65 -1.95 11.41
N THR A 65 -39.49 -2.30 11.94
CA THR A 65 -38.17 -1.90 11.42
C THR A 65 -37.50 -3.10 10.77
N GLY A 66 -38.06 -3.63 9.67
CA GLY A 66 -37.60 -4.90 9.08
C GLY A 66 -37.74 -5.08 7.55
N GLU A 67 -38.80 -4.55 6.96
CA GLU A 67 -39.20 -5.02 5.63
C GLU A 67 -38.81 -4.08 4.48
N ASN A 68 -37.88 -4.51 3.63
CA ASN A 68 -37.62 -4.03 2.26
C ASN A 68 -37.18 -2.56 2.08
N LEU A 69 -35.98 -2.18 2.54
CA LEU A 69 -35.32 -0.94 2.08
C LEU A 69 -33.83 -1.17 1.80
N ASP A 70 -33.34 -0.67 0.67
CA ASP A 70 -31.93 -0.79 0.24
C ASP A 70 -30.97 0.10 1.07
N TYR A 71 -31.50 1.06 1.84
CA TYR A 71 -30.72 1.99 2.67
C TYR A 71 -31.51 2.50 3.88
N TYR A 72 -30.84 2.73 5.02
CA TYR A 72 -31.44 3.24 6.25
C TYR A 72 -31.25 4.76 6.39
N PRO A 73 -32.32 5.57 6.45
CA PRO A 73 -32.19 7.01 6.54
C PRO A 73 -31.70 7.46 7.93
N PRO A 74 -30.94 8.57 8.02
CA PRO A 74 -30.47 9.11 9.29
C PRO A 74 -31.65 9.55 10.18
N PRO A 75 -31.50 9.44 11.52
CA PRO A 75 -32.54 9.85 12.45
C PRO A 75 -32.76 11.36 12.42
N LYS A 76 -33.97 11.78 12.82
CA LYS A 76 -34.41 13.18 12.79
C LYS A 76 -33.53 14.01 13.75
N GLY A 77 -32.66 14.85 13.21
CA GLY A 77 -31.68 15.64 13.96
C GLY A 77 -30.20 15.31 13.66
N GLY A 78 -29.93 14.33 12.79
CA GLY A 78 -28.57 13.94 12.42
C GLY A 78 -27.89 13.06 13.47
N TRP A 79 -26.81 12.38 13.06
CA TRP A 79 -26.06 11.44 13.92
C TRP A 79 -25.40 12.13 15.13
N GLU A 80 -25.22 13.44 15.05
CA GLU A 80 -24.69 14.30 16.12
C GLU A 80 -25.66 14.47 17.30
N SER A 81 -26.95 14.15 17.09
CA SER A 81 -27.99 14.21 18.12
C SER A 81 -28.15 12.90 18.90
N VAL A 82 -27.34 11.89 18.61
CA VAL A 82 -27.40 10.56 19.24
C VAL A 82 -26.52 10.56 20.49
N ASN A 83 -27.14 10.38 21.67
CA ASN A 83 -26.41 10.22 22.93
C ASN A 83 -25.90 8.77 23.06
N TYR A 84 -24.60 8.57 22.92
CA TYR A 84 -23.97 7.27 23.11
C TYR A 84 -23.66 7.00 24.59
N PRO A 85 -23.71 5.73 25.06
CA PRO A 85 -23.41 5.38 26.44
C PRO A 85 -21.97 5.77 26.85
N PRO A 86 -21.74 6.16 28.13
CA PRO A 86 -20.39 6.43 28.61
C PRO A 86 -19.48 5.21 28.45
N GLY A 87 -18.32 5.38 27.81
CA GLY A 87 -17.36 4.31 27.53
C GLY A 87 -17.42 3.72 26.11
N THR A 88 -18.37 4.13 25.26
CA THR A 88 -18.28 3.94 23.81
C THR A 88 -17.76 5.22 23.17
N GLY A 89 -16.46 5.29 22.88
CA GLY A 89 -15.84 6.38 22.12
C GLY A 89 -15.14 7.47 22.94
N GLU A 90 -15.24 7.47 24.27
CA GLU A 90 -14.46 8.38 25.11
C GLU A 90 -13.17 7.70 25.60
N GLY A 91 -12.02 8.07 25.03
CA GLY A 91 -10.73 7.74 25.66
C GLY A 91 -9.55 7.33 24.78
N LYS A 92 -9.56 7.56 23.47
CA LYS A 92 -8.31 7.68 22.73
C LYS A 92 -8.15 9.13 22.31
N LYS A 93 -7.16 9.79 22.90
CA LYS A 93 -6.57 10.97 22.28
C LYS A 93 -6.20 10.56 20.85
N ASP A 94 -6.94 11.04 19.86
CA ASP A 94 -6.30 11.41 18.61
C ASP A 94 -5.16 12.36 18.99
N ASP A 95 -3.92 12.13 18.49
CA ASP A 95 -2.86 13.15 18.28
C ASP A 95 -1.40 12.62 18.31
N GLU A 96 -1.13 11.31 18.31
CA GLU A 96 0.15 10.86 17.74
C GLU A 96 -0.03 10.66 16.24
N LYS A 97 0.42 11.65 15.46
CA LYS A 97 0.56 11.49 14.00
C LYS A 97 1.24 10.16 13.72
N GLU A 98 0.63 9.31 12.89
CA GLU A 98 1.18 8.01 12.50
C GLU A 98 2.62 8.14 12.00
N PHE A 99 2.93 9.25 11.33
CA PHE A 99 4.26 9.63 10.87
C PHE A 99 4.72 10.96 11.51
N THR A 100 5.97 10.97 11.99
CA THR A 100 6.69 12.18 12.40
C THR A 100 7.13 13.02 11.21
N SER A 101 7.33 12.40 10.03
CA SER A 101 7.63 13.09 8.78
C SER A 101 7.20 12.28 7.55
N THR A 102 7.01 12.97 6.42
CA THR A 102 6.78 12.35 5.11
C THR A 102 7.74 12.91 4.07
N PHE A 103 8.14 12.08 3.12
CA PHE A 103 9.04 12.45 2.03
C PHE A 103 8.46 11.99 0.69
N HIS A 104 8.52 12.87 -0.30
CA HIS A 104 8.11 12.60 -1.67
C HIS A 104 9.30 12.88 -2.59
N VAL A 105 9.94 11.82 -3.08
CA VAL A 105 11.18 11.94 -3.86
C VAL A 105 10.95 11.46 -5.27
N THR A 106 11.27 12.32 -6.24
CA THR A 106 11.41 11.94 -7.64
C THR A 106 12.87 11.63 -7.94
N ALA A 107 13.14 10.38 -8.27
CA ALA A 107 14.45 9.88 -8.65
C ALA A 107 14.54 9.74 -10.17
N VAL A 108 15.67 10.13 -10.76
CA VAL A 108 15.89 10.09 -12.22
C VAL A 108 17.28 9.56 -12.53
N GLY A 109 17.47 9.06 -13.76
CA GLY A 109 18.78 8.56 -14.21
C GLY A 109 19.89 9.62 -14.17
N ALA A 110 19.57 10.90 -14.42
CA ALA A 110 20.55 12.00 -14.45
C ALA A 110 21.25 12.28 -13.10
N GLU A 111 20.66 11.84 -11.99
CA GLU A 111 21.18 12.08 -10.64
C GLU A 111 22.13 10.98 -10.17
N VAL A 112 22.33 9.90 -10.93
CA VAL A 112 23.16 8.75 -10.54
C VAL A 112 24.66 9.11 -10.52
N ARG A 113 25.38 8.66 -9.49
CA ARG A 113 26.79 9.02 -9.21
C ARG A 113 27.63 7.81 -8.81
N ASN A 114 28.92 7.85 -9.13
CA ASN A 114 29.97 6.97 -8.60
C ASN A 114 31.02 7.83 -7.90
N GLY A 115 30.98 7.86 -6.57
CA GLY A 115 31.64 8.92 -5.82
C GLY A 115 31.02 10.27 -6.18
N THR A 116 31.84 11.18 -6.70
CA THR A 116 31.40 12.49 -7.21
C THR A 116 31.21 12.53 -8.72
N VAL A 117 31.55 11.44 -9.42
CA VAL A 117 31.50 11.36 -10.88
C VAL A 117 30.07 11.04 -11.32
N SER A 118 29.56 11.80 -12.30
CA SER A 118 28.26 11.54 -12.92
C SER A 118 28.31 10.29 -13.80
N VAL A 119 27.42 9.33 -13.52
CA VAL A 119 27.25 8.09 -14.29
C VAL A 119 25.76 7.83 -14.52
N PRO A 120 25.12 8.59 -15.43
CA PRO A 120 23.67 8.59 -15.54
C PRO A 120 23.07 7.22 -15.87
N GLY A 121 21.93 6.91 -15.24
CA GLY A 121 21.02 5.83 -15.65
C GLY A 121 20.23 6.19 -16.92
N PRO A 122 19.22 5.38 -17.31
CA PRO A 122 18.37 5.67 -18.45
C PRO A 122 17.66 7.02 -18.29
N LYS A 123 17.60 7.79 -19.38
CA LYS A 123 16.95 9.11 -19.40
C LYS A 123 15.45 9.03 -19.07
N GLU A 124 14.77 8.00 -19.55
CA GLU A 124 13.33 7.83 -19.41
C GLU A 124 12.92 7.09 -18.13
N ALA A 125 13.90 6.59 -17.36
CA ALA A 125 13.63 5.93 -16.08
C ALA A 125 13.33 6.97 -15.00
N VAL A 126 12.23 6.76 -14.30
CA VAL A 126 11.81 7.60 -13.17
C VAL A 126 11.35 6.73 -12.01
N GLY A 127 11.73 7.13 -10.80
CA GLY A 127 11.23 6.54 -9.56
C GLY A 127 10.48 7.57 -8.74
N TYR A 128 9.35 7.17 -8.18
CA TYR A 128 8.62 7.91 -7.16
C TYR A 128 8.74 7.14 -5.86
N PHE A 129 9.40 7.74 -4.88
CA PHE A 129 9.63 7.16 -3.56
C PHE A 129 8.89 8.01 -2.54
N ASN A 130 7.78 7.47 -2.04
CA ASN A 130 6.99 8.09 -0.99
C ASN A 130 7.29 7.36 0.31
N TYR A 131 7.70 8.11 1.34
CA TYR A 131 8.00 7.58 2.66
C TYR A 131 7.17 8.26 3.73
N GLY A 132 6.68 7.47 4.68
CA GLY A 132 6.21 7.93 5.99
C GLY A 132 7.16 7.40 7.06
N ILE A 133 7.77 8.29 7.84
CA ILE A 133 8.69 7.94 8.92
C ILE A 133 8.02 8.26 10.26
N ASN A 134 8.17 7.35 11.23
CA ASN A 134 7.93 7.60 12.64
C ASN A 134 9.23 7.33 13.41
N SER A 135 10.00 8.37 13.67
CA SER A 135 11.32 8.27 14.31
C SER A 135 11.25 7.91 15.80
N LYS A 136 10.10 8.15 16.46
CA LYS A 136 9.86 7.71 17.85
C LYS A 136 9.81 6.19 17.97
N THR A 137 9.26 5.52 16.96
CA THR A 137 9.13 4.06 16.90
C THR A 137 10.12 3.39 15.95
N ASP A 138 10.98 4.18 15.28
CA ASP A 138 11.93 3.73 14.26
C ASP A 138 11.23 2.91 13.16
N LYS A 139 10.01 3.32 12.78
CA LYS A 139 9.19 2.71 11.73
C LYS A 139 9.20 3.56 10.47
N ILE A 140 9.40 2.94 9.33
CA ILE A 140 9.25 3.55 8.00
C ILE A 140 8.25 2.75 7.18
N CYS A 141 7.30 3.44 6.58
CA CYS A 141 6.39 2.92 5.57
C CYS A 141 6.72 3.55 4.22
N TRP A 142 6.50 2.80 3.13
CA TRP A 142 6.82 3.26 1.79
C TRP A 142 5.74 2.90 0.77
N GLU A 143 5.68 3.74 -0.25
CA GLU A 143 5.10 3.42 -1.56
C GLU A 143 6.12 3.84 -2.62
N ILE A 144 6.68 2.86 -3.32
CA ILE A 144 7.71 3.04 -4.33
C ILE A 144 7.15 2.61 -5.67
N THR A 145 7.18 3.50 -6.65
CA THR A 145 6.84 3.20 -8.05
C THR A 145 8.03 3.50 -8.94
N LEU A 146 8.47 2.53 -9.72
CA LEU A 146 9.50 2.70 -10.75
C LEU A 146 8.85 2.58 -12.13
N LEU A 147 9.16 3.50 -13.03
CA LEU A 147 8.69 3.50 -14.42
C LEU A 147 9.88 3.43 -15.38
N ASN A 148 9.70 2.69 -16.47
CA ASN A 148 10.70 2.49 -17.53
C ASN A 148 12.07 1.99 -17.00
N VAL A 149 12.03 1.09 -16.01
CA VAL A 149 13.21 0.47 -15.40
C VAL A 149 13.37 -0.92 -15.98
N ALA A 150 14.36 -1.10 -16.86
CA ALA A 150 14.65 -2.38 -17.49
C ALA A 150 15.69 -3.20 -16.73
N GLY A 151 15.63 -4.52 -16.91
CA GLY A 151 16.61 -5.46 -16.38
C GLY A 151 16.24 -6.04 -15.01
N THR A 152 16.97 -7.07 -14.58
CA THR A 152 16.74 -7.73 -13.30
C THR A 152 17.42 -6.98 -12.17
N TYR A 153 16.83 -7.00 -10.98
CA TYR A 153 17.45 -6.38 -9.80
C TYR A 153 18.80 -7.03 -9.49
N GLN A 154 19.82 -6.20 -9.26
CA GLN A 154 21.16 -6.63 -8.88
C GLN A 154 21.74 -5.64 -7.88
N SER A 155 22.24 -6.13 -6.75
CA SER A 155 22.90 -5.33 -5.73
C SER A 155 23.80 -6.23 -4.87
N PRO A 156 24.91 -5.71 -4.33
CA PRO A 156 25.66 -6.40 -3.27
C PRO A 156 24.89 -6.45 -1.93
N ALA A 157 23.89 -5.59 -1.74
CA ALA A 157 23.01 -5.59 -0.57
C ALA A 157 21.92 -6.66 -0.70
N LYS A 158 21.15 -6.87 0.39
CA LYS A 158 20.03 -7.81 0.45
C LYS A 158 19.02 -7.59 -0.67
N THR A 159 18.79 -6.33 -1.02
CA THR A 159 17.92 -5.91 -2.13
C THR A 159 18.63 -4.84 -2.94
N ALA A 160 17.98 -4.35 -3.99
CA ALA A 160 18.52 -3.38 -4.94
C ALA A 160 17.74 -2.05 -4.92
N THR A 161 17.05 -1.76 -3.81
CA THR A 161 16.26 -0.55 -3.61
C THR A 161 16.57 -0.01 -2.22
N HIS A 162 17.07 1.22 -2.12
CA HIS A 162 17.71 1.68 -0.89
C HIS A 162 17.36 3.11 -0.49
N VAL A 163 17.71 3.45 0.75
CA VAL A 163 18.08 4.81 1.16
C VAL A 163 19.53 4.77 1.61
N HIS A 164 20.34 5.66 1.07
CA HIS A 164 21.75 5.87 1.36
C HIS A 164 21.95 7.15 2.18
N GLU A 165 22.99 7.15 3.01
CA GLU A 165 23.49 8.36 3.66
C GLU A 165 24.61 8.96 2.80
N GLY A 166 24.32 10.07 2.12
CA GLY A 166 25.27 10.81 1.31
C GLY A 166 24.68 12.15 0.83
N ALA A 167 25.53 13.17 0.81
CA ALA A 167 25.15 14.49 0.32
C ALA A 167 24.81 14.47 -1.19
N ARG A 168 24.07 15.49 -1.64
CA ARG A 168 23.75 15.65 -3.06
C ARG A 168 25.02 15.67 -3.91
N GLY A 169 25.06 14.80 -4.92
CA GLY A 169 26.20 14.68 -5.84
C GLY A 169 27.33 13.78 -5.33
N ALA A 170 27.18 13.16 -4.15
CA ALA A 170 28.12 12.19 -3.61
C ALA A 170 27.45 10.83 -3.38
N SER A 171 28.24 9.77 -3.48
CA SER A 171 27.86 8.44 -3.01
C SER A 171 28.03 8.32 -1.49
N GLY A 172 27.38 7.31 -0.90
CA GLY A 172 27.57 6.91 0.48
C GLY A 172 26.99 5.52 0.75
N PRO A 173 27.11 4.99 1.97
CA PRO A 173 26.65 3.63 2.27
C PRO A 173 25.11 3.55 2.29
N PRO A 174 24.52 2.40 1.91
CA PRO A 174 23.10 2.16 2.13
C PRO A 174 22.86 2.06 3.64
N ARG A 175 21.75 2.63 4.11
CA ARG A 175 21.28 2.53 5.50
C ARG A 175 20.00 1.72 5.61
N LEU A 176 19.17 1.76 4.58
CA LEU A 176 17.92 1.00 4.47
C LEU A 176 17.92 0.19 3.17
N ALA A 177 17.45 -1.06 3.24
CA ALA A 177 17.22 -1.92 2.08
C ALA A 177 15.74 -2.35 2.06
N PHE A 178 15.03 -1.98 1.00
CA PHE A 178 13.59 -2.24 0.86
C PHE A 178 13.35 -3.44 -0.07
N PRO A 179 12.25 -4.20 0.10
CA PRO A 179 11.80 -5.14 -0.91
C PRO A 179 11.73 -4.48 -2.29
N ASN A 180 12.35 -5.12 -3.28
CA ASN A 180 12.41 -4.59 -4.64
C ASN A 180 10.99 -4.45 -5.22
N PRO A 181 10.66 -3.31 -5.88
CA PRO A 181 9.40 -3.16 -6.59
C PRO A 181 9.14 -4.28 -7.59
N VAL A 182 7.93 -4.85 -7.59
CA VAL A 182 7.55 -5.97 -8.46
C VAL A 182 6.72 -5.44 -9.63
N GLY A 183 6.96 -5.96 -10.82
CA GLY A 183 6.27 -5.59 -12.05
C GLY A 183 7.12 -5.88 -13.28
N ASP A 184 6.74 -5.29 -14.41
CA ASP A 184 7.49 -5.39 -15.66
C ASP A 184 8.45 -4.19 -15.87
N ASP A 185 9.06 -4.10 -17.04
CA ASP A 185 10.00 -3.01 -17.35
C ASP A 185 9.33 -1.63 -17.49
N LYS A 186 8.00 -1.58 -17.67
CA LYS A 186 7.26 -0.33 -17.80
C LYS A 186 6.86 0.21 -16.43
N LYS A 187 6.46 -0.66 -15.50
CA LYS A 187 6.04 -0.26 -14.16
C LYS A 187 6.31 -1.35 -13.13
N ARG A 188 6.96 -0.96 -12.02
CA ARG A 188 7.20 -1.80 -10.83
C ARG A 188 6.75 -1.07 -9.58
N VAL A 189 6.17 -1.78 -8.60
CA VAL A 189 5.64 -1.20 -7.36
C VAL A 189 6.08 -1.99 -6.13
N SER A 190 6.45 -1.30 -5.06
CA SER A 190 6.67 -1.86 -3.72
C SER A 190 5.91 -1.03 -2.69
N THR A 191 5.15 -1.68 -1.82
CA THR A 191 4.51 -1.04 -0.66
C THR A 191 4.78 -1.86 0.59
N GLY A 192 4.88 -1.19 1.73
CA GLY A 192 5.06 -1.89 3.00
C GLY A 192 5.54 -0.97 4.11
N CYS A 193 5.80 -1.60 5.26
CA CYS A 193 6.43 -0.95 6.39
C CYS A 193 7.49 -1.87 6.99
N MET A 194 8.50 -1.27 7.61
CA MET A 194 9.48 -1.98 8.41
C MET A 194 9.85 -1.14 9.63
N THR A 195 10.21 -1.83 10.71
CA THR A 195 10.66 -1.22 11.96
C THR A 195 12.09 -1.66 12.21
N GLY A 196 12.91 -0.77 12.76
CA GLY A 196 14.28 -1.08 13.15
C GLY A 196 14.37 -2.23 14.17
N PRO A 197 15.54 -2.85 14.35
CA PRO A 197 16.83 -2.49 13.75
C PRO A 197 16.93 -2.83 12.25
N PHE A 198 17.58 -1.95 11.49
CA PHE A 198 17.74 -2.11 10.04
C PHE A 198 19.04 -2.83 9.70
N THR A 199 19.03 -3.50 8.55
CA THR A 199 20.23 -4.15 7.98
C THR A 199 20.19 -4.04 6.47
N THR A 200 21.36 -3.96 5.84
CA THR A 200 21.49 -3.87 4.38
C THR A 200 22.13 -5.11 3.77
N GLY A 201 22.81 -5.94 4.57
CA GLY A 201 23.61 -7.09 4.13
C GLY A 201 25.00 -6.74 3.63
N ILE A 202 25.40 -5.46 3.64
CA ILE A 202 26.77 -5.03 3.30
C ILE A 202 27.46 -4.57 4.57
N ASN A 203 28.70 -5.03 4.77
CA ASN A 203 29.53 -4.54 5.86
C ASN A 203 30.28 -3.27 5.47
N GLY A 204 30.29 -2.28 6.37
CA GLY A 204 31.10 -1.08 6.26
C GLY A 204 32.57 -1.30 6.65
N PRO A 205 33.39 -0.23 6.63
CA PRO A 205 34.83 -0.31 6.95
C PRO A 205 35.15 -0.85 8.35
N ASN A 206 34.20 -0.75 9.28
CA ASN A 206 34.31 -1.28 10.66
C ASN A 206 33.94 -2.78 10.76
N GLY A 207 33.62 -3.43 9.65
CA GLY A 207 33.20 -4.84 9.61
C GLY A 207 31.75 -5.11 10.05
N GLN A 208 30.96 -4.08 10.36
CA GLN A 208 29.55 -4.21 10.74
C GLN A 208 28.63 -3.87 9.57
N ASP A 209 27.43 -4.44 9.56
CA ASP A 209 26.39 -4.13 8.56
C ASP A 209 26.10 -2.61 8.56
N THR A 210 26.01 -2.00 7.38
CA THR A 210 25.87 -0.54 7.25
C THR A 210 24.53 0.00 7.79
N GLY A 211 23.53 -0.84 8.01
CA GLY A 211 22.29 -0.48 8.72
C GLY A 211 22.41 -0.56 10.25
N THR A 212 23.47 -1.18 10.78
CA THR A 212 23.66 -1.34 12.24
C THR A 212 23.73 0.03 12.92
N GLY A 213 22.87 0.24 13.91
CA GLY A 213 22.82 1.48 14.69
C GLY A 213 22.22 2.68 13.95
N PHE A 214 21.80 2.51 12.69
CA PHE A 214 21.07 3.54 11.96
C PHE A 214 19.70 3.81 12.61
N LYS A 215 19.31 5.09 12.64
CA LYS A 215 18.03 5.55 13.18
C LYS A 215 17.35 6.49 12.22
N LEU A 216 16.03 6.34 12.06
CA LEU A 216 15.26 7.21 11.15
C LEU A 216 15.29 8.68 11.57
N SER A 217 15.51 8.99 12.85
CA SER A 217 15.74 10.36 13.32
C SER A 217 16.93 11.05 12.63
N GLN A 218 17.89 10.30 12.08
CA GLN A 218 19.01 10.87 11.32
C GLN A 218 18.56 11.43 9.97
N ILE A 219 17.58 10.78 9.31
CA ILE A 219 16.97 11.29 8.07
C ILE A 219 16.22 12.58 8.36
N GLU A 220 15.42 12.60 9.44
CA GLU A 220 14.65 13.79 9.81
C GLU A 220 15.53 14.97 10.20
N ALA A 221 16.66 14.71 10.86
CA ALA A 221 17.62 15.74 11.25
C ALA A 221 18.39 16.34 10.07
N ASN A 222 18.65 15.56 9.00
CA ASN A 222 19.40 16.02 7.84
C ASN A 222 18.94 15.33 6.54
N PRO A 223 17.73 15.63 6.02
CA PRO A 223 17.22 14.93 4.84
C PRO A 223 18.05 15.19 3.57
N ALA A 224 18.69 16.36 3.46
CA ALA A 224 19.62 16.68 2.39
C ALA A 224 20.89 15.81 2.40
N GLY A 225 21.16 15.10 3.51
CA GLY A 225 22.22 14.11 3.64
C GLY A 225 21.81 12.70 3.23
N PHE A 226 20.60 12.48 2.70
CA PHE A 226 20.13 11.15 2.28
C PHE A 226 19.55 11.16 0.88
N PHE A 227 19.77 10.06 0.15
CA PHE A 227 19.18 9.83 -1.16
C PHE A 227 18.61 8.42 -1.26
N THR A 228 17.66 8.22 -2.17
CA THR A 228 17.14 6.92 -2.55
C THR A 228 17.55 6.55 -3.96
N ASP A 229 17.69 5.26 -4.21
CA ASP A 229 18.00 4.70 -5.51
C ASP A 229 17.38 3.31 -5.70
N ALA A 230 17.49 2.85 -6.94
CA ALA A 230 17.31 1.45 -7.30
C ALA A 230 18.40 1.01 -8.27
N HIS A 231 18.69 -0.28 -8.35
CA HIS A 231 19.72 -0.86 -9.21
C HIS A 231 19.20 -2.03 -10.02
N THR A 232 19.70 -2.18 -11.24
CA THR A 232 19.47 -3.37 -12.06
C THR A 232 20.79 -3.89 -12.60
N ASN A 233 20.80 -5.09 -13.15
CA ASN A 233 21.97 -5.69 -13.80
C ASN A 233 22.50 -4.85 -14.97
N LEU A 234 21.64 -4.07 -15.63
CA LEU A 234 22.03 -3.12 -16.69
C LEU A 234 22.61 -1.82 -16.13
N PHE A 235 22.21 -1.43 -14.92
CA PHE A 235 22.62 -0.20 -14.25
C PHE A 235 23.05 -0.48 -12.80
N PRO A 236 24.18 -1.20 -12.59
CA PRO A 236 24.61 -1.63 -11.27
C PRO A 236 25.00 -0.46 -10.36
N LEU A 237 25.38 0.70 -10.93
CA LEU A 237 25.67 1.93 -10.19
C LEU A 237 24.43 2.76 -9.85
N GLY A 238 23.25 2.35 -10.34
CA GLY A 238 21.97 2.99 -10.09
C GLY A 238 21.19 3.20 -11.40
N VAL A 239 19.93 2.77 -11.43
CA VAL A 239 19.01 3.04 -12.55
C VAL A 239 18.33 4.40 -12.39
N VAL A 240 18.03 4.79 -11.15
CA VAL A 240 17.50 6.10 -10.77
C VAL A 240 18.09 6.50 -9.42
N ARG A 241 18.25 7.81 -9.18
CA ARG A 241 18.65 8.37 -7.88
C ARG A 241 17.86 9.65 -7.58
N GLY A 242 17.51 9.90 -6.32
CA GLY A 242 16.84 11.13 -5.89
C GLY A 242 17.21 11.50 -4.45
N GLN A 243 17.52 12.77 -4.20
CA GLN A 243 17.80 13.26 -2.84
C GLN A 243 16.49 13.47 -2.07
N LEU A 244 16.50 13.25 -0.75
CA LEU A 244 15.32 13.42 0.10
C LEU A 244 14.95 14.90 0.35
N ALA A 245 15.87 15.85 0.08
CA ALA A 245 15.64 17.30 0.09
C ALA A 245 16.52 18.04 -0.95
#